data_AF-B8KNR5-F1
#
_entry.id   AF-B8KNR5-F1
#
_cell.length_a   1.000
_cell.length_b   1.000
_cell.length_c   1.000
_cell.angle_alpha   90.00
_cell.angle_beta   90.00
_cell.angle_gamma   90.00
#
_symmetry.space_group_name_H-M   'P 1'
#
loop_
_entity.id
_entity.type
_entity.pdbx_description
1 polymer ?
#
loop_
_entity_poly.entity_id
_entity_poly.type
_entity_poly.pdbx_seq_one_letter_code
_entity_poly.pdbx_strand_id
1 'polypeptide(L)'
;MNWPPGKEPGADAEAANEVLTPAMRLLQLQTRHRALDTRIAEMQMYPYQNQILLQRLKKEKLRLKDTIALLKDDMIPDLDA
;
A
#
# COMPACT_ATOMS: atom_id res chain seq x y z
N MET A 1 35.43 21.93 37.32
CA MET A 1 34.33 20.98 37.07
C MET A 1 33.78 21.29 35.69
N ASN A 2 34.17 20.47 34.70
CA ASN A 2 33.91 20.68 33.28
C ASN A 2 32.67 19.88 32.89
N TRP A 3 31.61 20.56 32.46
CA TRP A 3 30.41 19.96 31.88
C TRP A 3 30.33 20.37 30.40
N PRO A 4 30.36 19.43 29.45
CA PRO A 4 30.26 19.78 28.03
C PRO A 4 28.80 20.09 27.63
N PRO A 5 28.52 21.19 26.91
CA PRO A 5 27.26 21.34 26.18
C PRO A 5 27.38 20.53 24.88
N GLY A 6 26.98 19.27 24.93
CA GLY A 6 27.18 18.34 23.80
C GLY A 6 26.11 17.27 23.75
N LYS A 7 24.96 17.64 23.20
CA LYS A 7 24.08 16.82 22.34
C LYS A 7 22.86 17.66 21.98
N GLU A 8 23.09 18.59 21.06
CA GLU A 8 22.07 18.99 20.11
C GLU A 8 21.51 17.70 19.48
N PRO A 9 20.19 17.49 19.42
CA PRO A 9 19.66 16.40 18.61
C PRO A 9 20.07 16.71 17.17
N GLY A 10 20.99 15.90 16.65
CA GLY A 10 21.57 16.01 15.33
C GLY A 10 20.50 16.33 14.30
N ALA A 11 20.56 17.57 13.82
CA ALA A 11 20.06 17.96 12.52
C ALA A 11 21.02 17.39 11.48
N ASP A 12 21.04 16.06 11.37
CA ASP A 12 21.55 15.32 10.23
C ASP A 12 20.28 14.89 9.47
N ALA A 13 19.63 15.73 8.67
CA ALA A 13 20.09 16.04 7.33
C ALA A 13 20.62 14.82 6.53
N GLU A 14 20.11 13.62 6.79
CA GLU A 14 20.16 12.54 5.80
C GLU A 14 19.07 12.80 4.75
N ALA A 15 19.45 13.66 3.80
CA ALA A 15 18.64 14.09 2.70
C ALA A 15 18.18 12.91 1.82
N ALA A 16 16.92 13.01 1.37
CA ALA A 16 16.45 12.49 0.08
C ALA A 16 16.42 10.97 -0.14
N ASN A 17 16.37 10.17 0.92
CA ASN A 17 15.76 8.84 0.81
C ASN A 17 14.48 8.86 1.66
N GLU A 18 13.45 9.56 1.19
CA GLU A 18 12.09 9.30 1.66
C GLU A 18 11.73 7.88 1.21
N VAL A 19 12.24 6.90 1.95
CA VAL A 19 11.84 5.51 1.85
C VAL A 19 10.35 5.57 2.12
N LEU A 20 9.55 5.53 1.05
CA LEU A 20 8.10 5.34 1.13
C LEU A 20 7.90 4.25 2.17
N THR A 21 7.45 4.65 3.35
CA THR A 21 7.38 3.72 4.47
C THR A 21 6.48 2.57 4.01
N PRO A 22 6.75 1.34 4.44
CA PRO A 22 5.93 0.22 4.00
C PRO A 22 4.44 0.43 4.33
N ALA A 23 4.12 1.23 5.36
CA ALA A 23 2.77 1.75 5.65
C ALA A 23 2.20 2.69 4.55
N MET A 24 3.03 3.56 3.98
CA MET A 24 2.64 4.45 2.89
C MET A 24 2.44 3.69 1.57
N ARG A 25 3.26 2.66 1.30
CA ARG A 25 3.03 1.72 0.19
C ARG A 25 1.72 0.96 0.36
N LEU A 26 1.44 0.47 1.57
CA LEU A 26 0.17 -0.17 1.91
C LEU A 26 -1.02 0.77 1.64
N LEU A 27 -0.92 2.03 2.07
CA LEU A 27 -1.97 3.02 1.86
C LEU A 27 -2.22 3.30 0.37
N GLN A 28 -1.14 3.42 -0.43
CA GLN A 28 -1.26 3.56 -1.88
C GLN A 28 -1.93 2.34 -2.52
N LEU A 29 -1.53 1.12 -2.14
CA LEU A 29 -2.12 -0.11 -2.63
C LEU A 29 -3.60 -0.23 -2.24
N GLN A 30 -3.96 0.12 -0.99
CA GLN A 30 -5.35 0.16 -0.55
C GLN A 30 -6.18 1.19 -1.30
N THR A 31 -5.63 2.39 -1.54
CA THR A 31 -6.29 3.44 -2.32
C THR A 31 -6.54 2.98 -3.74
N ARG A 32 -5.53 2.37 -4.38
CA ARG A 32 -5.65 1.79 -5.72
C ARG A 32 -6.67 0.66 -5.76
N HIS A 33 -6.68 -0.21 -4.74
CA HIS A 33 -7.66 -1.28 -4.60
C HIS A 33 -9.09 -0.72 -4.47
N ARG A 34 -9.30 0.32 -3.65
CA ARG A 34 -10.60 1.01 -3.55
C ARG A 34 -11.05 1.59 -4.88
N ALA A 35 -10.17 2.28 -5.61
CA ALA A 35 -10.50 2.82 -6.92
C ALA A 35 -10.89 1.72 -7.92
N LEU A 36 -10.17 0.58 -7.89
CA LEU A 36 -10.49 -0.58 -8.71
C LEU A 36 -11.83 -1.19 -8.31
N ASP A 37 -12.14 -1.24 -7.02
CA ASP A 37 -13.40 -1.75 -6.48
C ASP A 37 -14.60 -0.93 -6.94
N THR A 38 -14.53 0.40 -6.83
CA THR A 38 -15.56 1.32 -7.36
C THR A 38 -15.77 1.08 -8.85
N ARG A 39 -14.70 0.98 -9.62
CA ARG A 39 -14.76 0.76 -11.06
C ARG A 39 -15.34 -0.62 -11.43
N ILE A 40 -15.10 -1.65 -10.62
CA ILE A 40 -15.76 -2.96 -10.75
C ILE A 40 -17.25 -2.84 -10.44
N ALA A 41 -17.62 -2.13 -9.38
CA ALA A 41 -19.02 -1.95 -8.98
C ALA A 41 -19.82 -1.21 -10.07
N GLU A 42 -19.25 -0.16 -10.66
CA GLU A 42 -19.84 0.55 -11.80
C GLU A 42 -19.99 -0.37 -13.03
N MET A 43 -18.99 -1.21 -13.32
CA MET A 43 -19.10 -2.17 -14.43
C MET A 43 -20.06 -3.32 -14.15
N GLN A 44 -20.25 -3.72 -12.88
CA GLN A 44 -21.26 -4.71 -12.51
C GLN A 44 -22.68 -4.21 -12.77
N MET A 45 -22.88 -2.90 -12.85
CA MET A 45 -24.15 -2.29 -13.26
C MET A 45 -24.46 -2.55 -14.74
N TYR A 46 -23.44 -2.79 -15.58
CA TYR A 46 -23.57 -3.07 -17.01
C TYR A 46 -22.85 -4.37 -17.42
N PRO A 47 -23.29 -5.54 -16.89
CA PRO A 47 -22.55 -6.79 -17.02
C PRO A 47 -22.47 -7.28 -18.46
N TYR A 48 -23.46 -7.00 -19.31
CA TYR A 48 -23.50 -7.49 -20.69
C TYR A 48 -22.49 -6.82 -21.63
N GLN A 49 -22.10 -5.57 -21.38
CA GLN A 49 -21.17 -4.85 -22.26
C GLN A 49 -19.70 -5.15 -21.95
N ASN A 50 -19.39 -5.55 -20.72
CA ASN A 50 -18.00 -5.52 -20.22
C ASN A 50 -17.55 -6.81 -19.53
N GLN A 51 -18.12 -7.98 -19.85
CA GLN A 51 -17.76 -9.25 -19.19
C GLN A 51 -16.25 -9.53 -19.21
N ILE A 52 -15.57 -9.34 -20.35
CA ILE A 52 -14.12 -9.54 -20.47
C ILE A 52 -13.35 -8.55 -19.59
N LEU A 53 -13.77 -7.29 -19.58
CA LEU A 53 -13.14 -6.23 -18.80
C LEU A 53 -13.33 -6.48 -17.29
N LEU A 54 -14.52 -6.94 -16.90
CA LEU A 54 -14.89 -7.28 -15.53
C LEU A 54 -14.10 -8.50 -15.00
N GLN A 55 -13.87 -9.50 -15.85
CA GLN A 55 -12.97 -10.62 -15.55
C GLN A 55 -11.53 -10.14 -15.33
N ARG A 56 -11.02 -9.25 -16.18
CA ARG A 56 -9.67 -8.65 -16.00
C ARG A 56 -9.56 -7.86 -14.71
N LEU A 57 -10.53 -7.01 -14.40
CA LEU A 57 -10.52 -6.21 -13.18
C LEU A 57 -10.65 -7.05 -11.92
N LYS A 58 -11.48 -8.10 -11.92
CA LYS A 58 -11.53 -9.05 -10.79
C LYS A 58 -10.17 -9.71 -10.57
N LYS A 59 -9.47 -10.07 -11.65
CA LYS A 59 -8.12 -10.65 -11.57
C LYS A 59 -7.09 -9.65 -11.07
N GLU A 60 -7.16 -8.39 -11.51
CA GLU A 60 -6.31 -7.30 -10.99
C GLU A 60 -6.61 -6.98 -9.53
N LYS A 61 -7.88 -6.96 -9.12
CA LYS A 61 -8.29 -6.79 -7.72
C LYS A 61 -7.74 -7.91 -6.84
N LEU A 62 -7.81 -9.15 -7.31
CA LEU A 62 -7.25 -10.31 -6.60
C LEU A 62 -5.73 -10.15 -6.42
N ARG A 63 -5.00 -9.76 -7.47
CA ARG A 63 -3.56 -9.49 -7.40
C ARG A 63 -3.21 -8.36 -6.44
N LEU A 64 -3.96 -7.26 -6.48
CA LEU A 64 -3.79 -6.14 -5.54
C LEU A 64 -4.00 -6.60 -4.09
N LYS A 65 -5.05 -7.39 -3.83
CA LYS A 65 -5.32 -7.95 -2.50
C LYS A 65 -4.17 -8.88 -2.04
N ASP A 66 -3.69 -9.73 -2.92
CA ASP A 66 -2.57 -10.65 -2.67
C ASP A 66 -1.27 -9.89 -2.38
N THR A 67 -0.96 -8.85 -3.16
CA THR A 67 0.19 -7.98 -2.92
C THR A 67 0.06 -7.20 -1.60
N ILE A 68 -1.15 -6.75 -1.25
CA ILE A 68 -1.42 -6.12 0.06
C ILE A 68 -1.23 -7.13 1.19
N ALA A 69 -1.66 -8.39 1.00
CA ALA A 69 -1.49 -9.44 2.00
C ALA A 69 -0.01 -9.78 2.21
N LEU A 70 0.75 -9.97 1.13
CA LEU A 70 2.20 -10.19 1.20
C LEU A 70 2.94 -9.01 1.85
N LEU A 71 2.59 -7.77 1.50
CA LEU A 71 3.19 -6.59 2.12
C LEU A 71 2.78 -6.43 3.60
N LYS A 72 1.57 -6.86 3.96
CA LYS A 72 1.14 -6.90 5.37
C LYS A 72 1.88 -7.97 6.15
N ASP A 73 2.05 -9.15 5.58
CA ASP A 73 2.75 -10.29 6.16
C ASP A 73 4.24 -9.95 6.41
N ASP A 74 4.89 -9.32 5.42
CA ASP A 74 6.26 -8.81 5.56
C ASP A 74 6.40 -7.74 6.67
N MET A 75 5.35 -6.94 6.91
CA MET A 75 5.31 -5.97 8.02
C MET A 75 4.85 -6.56 9.36
N ILE A 76 4.05 -7.63 9.34
CA ILE A 76 3.44 -8.27 10.50
C ILE A 76 3.82 -9.75 10.40
N PRO A 77 5.05 -10.15 10.77
CA PRO A 77 5.53 -11.53 10.63
C PRO A 77 4.88 -12.53 11.62
N ASP A 78 3.65 -12.29 12.05
CA ASP A 78 2.90 -13.15 12.95
C ASP A 78 1.43 -12.76 12.82
N LEU A 79 0.66 -13.43 11.96
CA LEU A 79 -0.82 -13.55 11.97
C LEU A 79 -1.31 -14.07 10.61
N ASP A 80 -1.08 -15.35 10.31
CA ASP A 80 -2.11 -16.34 9.89
C ASP A 80 -1.40 -17.64 9.44
N ALA A 81 -1.37 -18.63 10.32
CA ALA A 81 -1.16 -20.05 10.00
C ALA A 81 -2.32 -20.85 10.60
#